data_AF-A0A6B2CSQ3-F1
#
_entry.id   AF-A0A6B2CSQ3-F1
#
_cell.length_a   1.000
_cell.length_b   1.000
_cell.length_c   1.000
_cell.angle_alpha   90.00
_cell.angle_beta   90.00
_cell.angle_gamma   90.00
#
_symmetry.space_group_name_H-M   'P 1'
#
loop_
_entity.id
_entity.type
_entity.pdbx_description
1 polymer ?
#
loop_
_entity_poly.entity_id
_entity_poly.type
_entity_poly.pdbx_seq_one_letter_code
_entity_poly.pdbx_strand_id
1 'polypeptide(L)'
;MFRLEFRLCGPLVRCLAEIGAESLSAVTSFVDAEALEELAKTAGAVRVVVGDYAVPREVYEKWRDAVRIYPGHAGNLYIGARGLATGGAPLTAAGLRNPAAANFIALVPPALLKEVEEHFSELWRKAQPLAEDAAVDAAAEELLRAPHAGAARRANEKLAEALGPDAARCLAEFKPRDCARPVAETLRERYKKCEVEEVCAAADVHREVSPRRLLAAPDSAHLAGHPVCWLRAFAVRLVEERRSFKSGIEAYEAMLKAAAEDCPRRLKTPAEEELERLKDGAYRNEAMWTIPYRLLPLALTLPAIGCRIEGQTRRDGRTIRRIYC
;
A
#
# COMPACT_ATOMS: atom_id res chain seq x y z
N MET A 1 17.95 35.76 -11.48
CA MET A 1 17.15 34.85 -10.63
C MET A 1 15.69 35.08 -10.97
N PHE A 2 15.04 34.13 -11.64
CA PHE A 2 13.63 34.25 -12.03
C PHE A 2 12.74 33.92 -10.82
N ARG A 3 11.70 34.72 -10.56
CA ARG A 3 10.70 34.42 -9.54
C ARG A 3 9.60 33.56 -10.17
N LEU A 4 9.49 32.30 -9.76
CA LEU A 4 8.40 31.42 -10.17
C LEU A 4 7.15 31.78 -9.36
N GLU A 5 6.09 32.21 -10.04
CA GLU A 5 4.79 32.42 -9.41
C GLU A 5 3.92 31.20 -9.66
N PHE A 6 3.75 30.39 -8.61
CA PHE A 6 2.88 29.23 -8.66
C PHE A 6 1.43 29.65 -8.42
N ARG A 7 0.57 29.32 -9.37
CA ARG A 7 -0.88 29.53 -9.27
C ARG A 7 -1.61 28.20 -9.21
N LEU A 8 -2.51 28.05 -8.25
CA LEU A 8 -3.40 26.90 -8.17
C LEU A 8 -4.35 26.89 -9.38
N CYS A 9 -4.41 25.77 -10.11
CA CYS A 9 -5.25 25.58 -11.31
C CYS A 9 -6.32 24.49 -11.13
N GLY A 10 -6.28 23.75 -10.02
CA GLY A 10 -7.27 22.72 -9.68
C GLY A 10 -7.00 21.39 -10.42
N PRO A 11 -8.00 20.78 -11.10
CA PRO A 11 -7.79 19.55 -11.86
C PRO A 11 -6.62 19.66 -12.83
N LEU A 12 -5.82 18.60 -12.93
CA LEU A 12 -4.62 18.59 -13.76
C LEU A 12 -4.92 18.90 -15.23
N VAL A 13 -6.05 18.45 -15.78
CA VAL A 13 -6.46 18.78 -17.15
C VAL A 13 -6.54 20.29 -17.41
N ARG A 14 -6.96 21.09 -16.42
CA ARG A 14 -6.98 22.55 -16.54
C ARG A 14 -5.58 23.13 -16.54
N CYS A 15 -4.72 22.64 -15.66
CA CYS A 15 -3.32 23.03 -15.58
C CYS A 15 -2.59 22.76 -16.90
N LEU A 16 -2.81 21.59 -17.50
CA LEU A 16 -2.21 21.19 -18.78
C LEU A 16 -2.67 22.08 -19.94
N ALA A 17 -3.95 22.46 -19.98
CA ALA A 17 -4.46 23.41 -20.96
C ALA A 17 -3.79 24.80 -20.82
N GLU A 18 -3.59 25.27 -19.58
CA GLU A 18 -2.95 26.56 -19.31
C GLU A 18 -1.47 26.59 -19.69
N ILE A 19 -0.70 25.53 -19.39
CA ILE A 19 0.72 25.46 -19.76
C ILE A 19 0.96 25.13 -21.24
N GLY A 20 -0.08 24.85 -22.03
CA GLY A 20 0.01 24.56 -23.46
C GLY A 20 0.53 23.15 -23.74
N ALA A 21 -0.34 22.15 -23.58
CA ALA A 21 -0.03 20.72 -23.75
C ALA A 21 0.18 20.25 -25.21
N GLU A 22 0.32 21.16 -26.17
CA GLU A 22 0.58 20.83 -27.59
C GLU A 22 1.88 20.03 -27.78
N SER A 23 2.87 20.27 -26.92
CA SER A 23 4.01 19.40 -26.67
C SER A 23 4.09 19.15 -25.17
N LEU A 24 4.00 17.89 -24.73
CA LEU A 24 4.00 17.56 -23.31
C LEU A 24 5.15 16.61 -22.96
N SER A 25 6.03 17.08 -22.08
CA SER A 25 6.98 16.24 -21.36
C SER A 25 6.50 16.08 -19.93
N ALA A 26 6.26 14.85 -19.47
CA ALA A 26 5.72 14.57 -18.15
C ALA A 26 6.64 13.65 -17.36
N VAL A 27 6.76 13.92 -16.06
CA VAL A 27 7.46 13.09 -15.10
C VAL A 27 6.46 12.81 -13.98
N THR A 28 6.01 11.58 -13.80
CA THR A 28 4.83 11.27 -12.96
C THR A 28 4.99 9.97 -12.19
N SER A 29 4.32 9.84 -11.05
CA SER A 29 4.31 8.60 -10.27
C SER A 29 3.49 7.48 -10.90
N PHE A 30 2.39 7.77 -11.60
CA PHE A 30 1.50 6.77 -12.21
C PHE A 30 0.96 7.27 -13.54
N VAL A 31 0.66 6.32 -14.44
CA VAL A 31 0.08 6.61 -15.76
C VAL A 31 -0.88 5.49 -16.20
N ASP A 32 -2.00 5.85 -16.83
CA ASP A 32 -2.88 4.91 -17.53
C ASP A 32 -3.05 5.28 -19.02
N ALA A 33 -3.64 4.37 -19.79
CA ALA A 33 -3.83 4.54 -21.23
C ALA A 33 -4.89 5.60 -21.54
N GLU A 34 -5.97 5.70 -20.75
CA GLU A 34 -7.05 6.67 -20.98
C GLU A 34 -6.55 8.12 -20.86
N ALA A 35 -5.67 8.42 -19.91
CA ALA A 35 -5.04 9.72 -19.75
C ALA A 35 -4.13 10.06 -20.94
N LEU A 36 -3.34 9.09 -21.41
CA LEU A 36 -2.47 9.28 -22.58
C LEU A 36 -3.29 9.48 -23.85
N GLU A 37 -4.37 8.72 -24.02
CA GLU A 37 -5.32 8.87 -25.13
C GLU A 37 -6.01 10.24 -25.09
N GLU A 38 -6.42 10.70 -23.91
CA GLU A 38 -7.01 12.04 -23.75
C GLU A 38 -6.02 13.14 -24.11
N LEU A 39 -4.75 13.01 -23.71
CA LEU A 39 -3.71 13.97 -24.04
C LEU A 39 -3.36 13.98 -25.52
N ALA A 40 -3.27 12.82 -26.16
CA ALA A 40 -2.90 12.71 -27.56
C ALA A 40 -3.95 13.31 -28.52
N LYS A 41 -5.19 13.54 -28.06
CA LYS A 41 -6.18 14.32 -28.82
C LYS A 41 -5.74 15.77 -29.03
N THR A 42 -4.88 16.30 -28.16
CA THR A 42 -4.46 17.72 -28.15
C THR A 42 -2.95 17.89 -28.33
N ALA A 43 -2.14 16.93 -27.87
CA ALA A 43 -0.69 16.97 -27.96
C ALA A 43 -0.21 16.35 -29.27
N GLY A 44 0.64 17.08 -30.02
CA GLY A 44 1.33 16.53 -31.19
C GLY A 44 2.47 15.58 -30.82
N ALA A 45 3.00 15.68 -29.60
CA ALA A 45 3.97 14.75 -29.04
C ALA A 45 3.84 14.66 -27.52
N VAL A 46 3.82 13.42 -27.00
CA VAL A 46 3.79 13.11 -25.56
C VAL A 46 5.01 12.27 -25.22
N ARG A 47 5.79 12.73 -24.22
CA ARG A 47 6.89 11.96 -23.63
C ARG A 47 6.68 11.88 -22.12
N VAL A 48 6.61 10.67 -21.58
CA VAL A 48 6.36 10.42 -20.16
C VAL A 48 7.48 9.61 -19.55
N VAL A 49 8.07 10.13 -18.48
CA VAL A 49 8.88 9.36 -17.54
C VAL A 49 8.01 9.01 -16.34
N VAL A 50 7.76 7.73 -16.12
CA VAL A 50 6.97 7.23 -15.00
C VAL A 50 7.87 6.59 -13.94
N GLY A 51 7.47 6.62 -12.67
CA GLY A 51 8.09 5.80 -11.63
C GLY A 51 8.03 4.30 -11.94
N ASP A 52 8.83 3.49 -11.24
CA ASP A 52 8.78 2.03 -11.31
C ASP A 52 7.63 1.41 -10.51
N TYR A 53 6.60 2.20 -10.19
CA TYR A 53 5.32 1.65 -9.78
C TYR A 53 4.72 0.91 -10.98
N ALA A 54 4.05 -0.21 -10.72
CA ALA A 54 3.49 -1.07 -11.75
C ALA A 54 2.76 -0.25 -12.83
N VAL A 55 3.07 -0.50 -14.11
CA VAL A 55 2.49 0.23 -15.26
C VAL A 55 1.41 -0.65 -15.90
N PRO A 56 0.21 -0.15 -16.24
CA PRO A 56 -0.82 -0.97 -16.87
C PRO A 56 -0.37 -1.57 -18.21
N ARG A 57 -0.77 -2.82 -18.49
CA ARG A 57 -0.50 -3.56 -19.74
C ARG A 57 -0.89 -2.75 -20.96
N GLU A 58 -2.05 -2.10 -20.90
CA GLU A 58 -2.58 -1.28 -21.99
C GLU A 58 -1.67 -0.09 -22.33
N VAL A 59 -0.97 0.48 -21.34
CA VAL A 59 0.04 1.53 -21.57
C VAL A 59 1.23 0.96 -22.32
N TYR A 60 1.72 -0.22 -21.96
CA TYR A 60 2.81 -0.87 -22.70
C TYR A 60 2.42 -1.17 -24.15
N GLU A 61 1.25 -1.75 -24.38
CA GLU A 61 0.81 -2.17 -25.72
C GLU A 61 0.66 -1.00 -26.69
N LYS A 62 0.15 0.15 -26.21
CA LYS A 62 -0.18 1.30 -27.06
C LYS A 62 0.86 2.44 -27.01
N TRP A 63 1.60 2.59 -25.91
CA TRP A 63 2.36 3.80 -25.60
C TRP A 63 3.84 3.57 -25.24
N ARG A 64 4.38 2.36 -25.41
CA ARG A 64 5.79 2.04 -25.04
C ARG A 64 6.87 2.97 -25.63
N ASP A 65 6.63 3.59 -26.79
CA ASP A 65 7.59 4.51 -27.40
C ASP A 65 7.52 5.92 -26.78
N ALA A 66 6.39 6.25 -26.17
CA ALA A 66 6.10 7.52 -25.51
C ALA A 66 6.35 7.47 -23.99
N VAL A 67 6.54 6.29 -23.40
CA VAL A 67 6.69 6.09 -21.95
C VAL A 67 8.02 5.42 -21.61
N ARG A 68 8.72 5.94 -20.60
CA ARG A 68 9.96 5.38 -20.03
C ARG A 68 9.88 5.31 -18.51
N ILE A 69 10.63 4.39 -17.91
CA ILE A 69 10.63 4.12 -16.47
C ILE A 69 11.86 4.74 -15.80
N TYR A 70 11.64 5.45 -14.70
CA TYR A 70 12.70 5.92 -13.81
C TYR A 70 12.46 5.43 -12.37
N PRO A 71 13.25 4.45 -11.91
CA PRO A 71 13.04 3.83 -10.60
C PRO A 71 13.03 4.80 -9.41
N GLY A 72 12.10 4.58 -8.48
CA GLY A 72 11.95 5.36 -7.25
C GLY A 72 11.33 6.75 -7.43
N HIS A 73 10.90 7.12 -8.63
CA HIS A 73 10.27 8.41 -8.86
C HIS A 73 8.82 8.45 -8.33
N ALA A 74 8.50 9.43 -7.48
CA ALA A 74 7.17 9.58 -6.86
C ALA A 74 6.56 10.99 -7.01
N GLY A 75 7.19 11.86 -7.80
CA GLY A 75 6.71 13.24 -8.02
C GLY A 75 5.77 13.35 -9.23
N ASN A 76 5.21 14.54 -9.43
CA ASN A 76 4.49 14.88 -10.66
C ASN A 76 4.93 16.25 -11.16
N LEU A 77 5.51 16.30 -12.34
CA LEU A 77 5.92 17.50 -13.06
C LEU A 77 5.53 17.35 -14.53
N TYR A 78 4.91 18.39 -15.07
CA TYR A 78 4.42 18.46 -16.44
C TYR A 78 4.99 19.70 -17.08
N ILE A 79 5.57 19.56 -18.25
CA ILE A 79 6.26 20.62 -18.98
C ILE A 79 5.51 20.82 -20.29
N GLY A 80 4.91 21.99 -20.45
CA GLY A 80 4.18 22.39 -21.64
C GLY A 80 4.89 23.53 -22.37
N ALA A 81 4.32 23.96 -23.50
CA ALA A 81 4.91 24.99 -24.37
C ALA A 81 5.04 26.38 -23.72
N ARG A 82 4.28 26.66 -22.66
CA ARG A 82 4.19 27.97 -21.98
C ARG A 82 4.57 27.94 -20.50
N GLY A 83 4.71 26.76 -19.91
CA GLY A 83 4.87 26.66 -18.46
C GLY A 83 5.07 25.25 -17.93
N LEU A 84 5.11 25.19 -16.61
CA LEU A 84 5.24 23.97 -15.82
C LEU A 84 3.95 23.77 -15.03
N ALA A 85 3.50 22.53 -14.87
CA ALA A 85 2.53 22.15 -13.85
C ALA A 85 3.13 21.12 -12.90
N THR A 86 2.77 21.17 -11.63
CA THR A 86 3.18 20.19 -10.62
C THR A 86 2.11 20.07 -9.55
N GLY A 87 2.05 18.94 -8.85
CA GLY A 87 1.06 18.76 -7.79
C GLY A 87 0.83 17.31 -7.39
N GLY A 88 -0.31 17.10 -6.74
CA GLY A 88 -0.70 15.80 -6.22
C GLY A 88 -1.31 14.85 -7.25
N ALA A 89 -1.72 15.33 -8.43
CA ALA A 89 -2.32 14.46 -9.44
C ALA A 89 -1.25 13.73 -10.26
N PRO A 90 -1.28 12.39 -10.34
CA PRO A 90 -0.54 11.64 -11.36
C PRO A 90 -1.24 11.73 -12.73
N LEU A 91 -0.56 11.24 -13.78
CA LEU A 91 -1.09 11.22 -15.14
C LEU A 91 -2.04 10.05 -15.40
N THR A 92 -3.12 9.97 -14.63
CA THR A 92 -4.18 8.97 -14.79
C THR A 92 -5.49 9.66 -15.12
N ALA A 93 -6.48 8.96 -15.69
CA ALA A 93 -7.76 9.54 -16.09
C ALA A 93 -8.47 10.16 -14.88
N ALA A 94 -8.39 9.49 -13.73
CA ALA A 94 -8.84 10.06 -12.47
C ALA A 94 -8.01 11.28 -12.05
N GLY A 95 -6.68 11.21 -12.13
CA GLY A 95 -5.78 12.31 -11.79
C GLY A 95 -6.02 13.58 -12.61
N LEU A 96 -6.25 13.44 -13.93
CA LEU A 96 -6.58 14.52 -14.85
C LEU A 96 -7.82 15.29 -14.41
N ARG A 97 -8.86 14.57 -13.99
CA ARG A 97 -10.18 15.15 -13.67
C ARG A 97 -10.39 15.41 -12.18
N ASN A 98 -9.46 15.00 -11.30
CA ASN A 98 -9.63 15.09 -9.86
C ASN A 98 -9.69 16.54 -9.36
N PRO A 99 -10.84 17.04 -8.88
CA PRO A 99 -10.97 18.40 -8.36
C PRO A 99 -10.30 18.59 -7.00
N ALA A 100 -10.00 17.51 -6.28
CA ALA A 100 -9.35 17.55 -4.97
C ALA A 100 -7.81 17.54 -5.06
N ALA A 101 -7.22 17.32 -6.24
CA ALA A 101 -5.78 17.38 -6.40
C ALA A 101 -5.31 18.84 -6.40
N ALA A 102 -4.42 19.18 -5.46
CA ALA A 102 -3.75 20.48 -5.45
C ALA A 102 -2.66 20.48 -6.52
N ASN A 103 -2.98 21.03 -7.69
CA ASN A 103 -2.04 21.24 -8.78
C ASN A 103 -1.81 22.73 -9.00
N PHE A 104 -0.55 23.05 -9.27
CA PHE A 104 -0.06 24.40 -9.47
C PHE A 104 0.56 24.50 -10.85
N ILE A 105 0.44 25.66 -11.46
CA ILE A 105 1.19 26.02 -12.65
C ILE A 105 2.14 27.16 -12.36
N ALA A 106 3.23 27.21 -13.12
CA ALA A 106 4.04 28.40 -13.29
C ALA A 106 4.19 28.64 -14.79
N LEU A 107 3.71 29.78 -15.27
CA LEU A 107 4.05 30.24 -16.61
C LEU A 107 5.46 30.83 -16.55
N VAL A 108 6.33 30.39 -17.45
CA VAL A 108 7.75 30.72 -17.36
C VAL A 108 8.32 31.16 -18.71
N PRO A 109 9.41 31.96 -18.72
CA PRO A 109 10.01 32.40 -19.98
C PRO A 109 10.52 31.22 -20.83
N PRO A 110 10.53 31.34 -22.16
CA PRO A 110 11.00 30.28 -23.06
C PRO A 110 12.42 29.76 -22.75
N ALA A 111 13.30 30.64 -22.27
CA ALA A 111 14.66 30.26 -21.87
C ALA A 111 14.65 29.24 -20.71
N LEU A 112 13.80 29.44 -19.70
CA LEU A 112 13.68 28.52 -18.56
C LEU A 112 13.00 27.21 -18.97
N LEU A 113 11.98 27.26 -19.84
CA LEU A 113 11.39 26.04 -20.40
C LEU A 113 12.42 25.21 -21.12
N LYS A 114 13.30 25.84 -21.90
CA LYS A 114 14.37 25.15 -22.61
C LYS A 114 15.33 24.45 -21.65
N GLU A 115 15.75 25.11 -20.56
CA GLU A 115 16.60 24.49 -19.53
C GLU A 115 15.92 23.27 -18.87
N VAL A 116 14.63 23.40 -18.54
CA VAL A 116 13.86 22.30 -17.92
C VAL A 116 13.65 21.14 -18.91
N GLU A 117 13.39 21.44 -20.19
CA GLU A 117 13.30 20.45 -21.26
C GLU A 117 14.63 19.74 -21.55
N GLU A 118 15.77 20.44 -21.42
CA GLU A 118 17.09 19.83 -21.48
C GLU A 118 17.31 18.85 -20.33
N HIS A 119 16.89 19.21 -19.11
CA HIS A 119 16.93 18.31 -17.94
C HIS A 119 16.01 17.11 -18.12
N PHE A 120 14.80 17.34 -18.64
CA PHE A 120 13.89 16.26 -19.00
C PHE A 120 14.50 15.34 -20.05
N SER A 121 15.15 15.89 -21.08
CA SER A 121 15.78 15.10 -22.15
C SER A 121 16.94 14.25 -21.61
N GLU A 122 17.70 14.77 -20.65
CA GLU A 122 18.71 13.99 -19.94
C GLU A 122 18.07 12.86 -19.11
N LEU A 123 17.01 13.17 -18.36
CA LEU A 123 16.24 12.19 -17.59
C LEU A 123 15.67 11.10 -18.51
N TRP A 124 15.07 11.48 -19.63
CA TRP A 124 14.53 10.58 -20.64
C TRP A 124 15.58 9.62 -21.19
N ARG A 125 16.80 10.11 -21.44
CA ARG A 125 17.93 9.28 -21.88
C ARG A 125 18.39 8.30 -20.79
N LYS A 126 18.33 8.70 -19.52
CA LYS A 126 18.67 7.87 -18.35
C LYS A 126 17.56 6.88 -17.97
N ALA A 127 16.31 7.21 -18.27
CA ALA A 127 15.15 6.38 -18.01
C ALA A 127 15.17 5.14 -18.92
N GLN A 128 14.72 4.02 -18.36
CA GLN A 128 14.66 2.73 -19.04
C GLN A 128 13.49 2.73 -20.03
N PRO A 129 13.64 2.13 -21.23
CA PRO A 129 12.50 1.87 -22.11
C PRO A 129 11.42 1.06 -21.39
N LEU A 130 10.13 1.31 -21.70
CA LEU A 130 9.04 0.52 -21.15
C LEU A 130 9.03 -0.88 -21.78
N ALA A 131 9.58 -1.86 -21.04
CA ALA A 131 9.58 -3.27 -21.42
C ALA A 131 8.33 -3.99 -20.90
N GLU A 132 8.01 -5.14 -21.49
CA GLU A 132 6.80 -5.92 -21.22
C GLU A 132 6.69 -6.41 -19.77
N ASP A 133 7.83 -6.67 -19.12
CA ASP A 133 7.96 -7.18 -17.77
C ASP A 133 7.64 -6.14 -16.68
N ALA A 134 7.71 -4.85 -17.03
CA ALA A 134 7.26 -3.77 -16.16
C ALA A 134 5.75 -3.53 -16.22
N ALA A 135 5.06 -4.15 -17.19
CA ALA A 135 3.64 -3.97 -17.40
C ALA A 135 2.80 -5.05 -16.68
N VAL A 136 1.63 -4.67 -16.18
CA VAL A 136 0.74 -5.52 -15.37
C VAL A 136 -0.69 -5.49 -15.87
N ASP A 137 -1.42 -6.59 -15.67
CA ASP A 137 -2.80 -6.70 -16.16
C ASP A 137 -3.80 -6.06 -15.18
N ALA A 138 -3.63 -4.75 -14.94
CA ALA A 138 -4.47 -3.91 -14.10
C ALA A 138 -4.36 -2.44 -14.54
N ALA A 139 -5.46 -1.67 -14.48
CA ALA A 139 -5.45 -0.22 -14.75
C ALA A 139 -4.58 0.54 -13.72
N ALA A 140 -4.12 1.77 -14.00
CA ALA A 140 -3.28 2.51 -13.04
C ALA A 140 -4.07 2.84 -11.77
N GLU A 141 -5.36 3.11 -11.93
CA GLU A 141 -6.33 3.20 -10.85
C GLU A 141 -6.43 1.90 -10.05
N GLU A 142 -6.32 0.75 -10.70
CA GLU A 142 -6.29 -0.56 -10.05
C GLU A 142 -4.92 -0.83 -9.42
N LEU A 143 -3.81 -0.30 -9.93
CA LEU A 143 -2.46 -0.42 -9.36
C LEU A 143 -2.23 0.53 -8.18
N LEU A 144 -2.94 1.65 -8.17
CA LEU A 144 -3.21 2.47 -6.99
C LEU A 144 -4.15 1.76 -6.00
N ARG A 145 -4.81 0.66 -6.39
CA ARG A 145 -5.84 -0.04 -5.61
C ARG A 145 -5.63 -1.56 -5.41
N ALA A 146 -4.54 -2.21 -5.88
CA ALA A 146 -4.32 -3.66 -5.84
C ALA A 146 -2.85 -4.04 -5.49
N PRO A 147 -2.63 -5.24 -4.92
CA PRO A 147 -2.23 -5.50 -3.53
C PRO A 147 -0.81 -5.03 -3.17
N HIS A 148 -0.73 -4.09 -2.23
CA HIS A 148 0.44 -3.26 -1.99
C HIS A 148 1.44 -3.83 -0.97
N ALA A 149 2.68 -3.30 -1.01
CA ALA A 149 3.83 -3.55 -0.12
C ALA A 149 4.59 -4.87 -0.30
N GLY A 150 5.71 -4.78 -1.02
CA GLY A 150 6.67 -5.88 -1.15
C GLY A 150 7.11 -6.51 0.18
N ALA A 151 7.14 -5.76 1.29
CA ALA A 151 7.40 -6.35 2.60
C ALA A 151 6.24 -7.22 3.11
N ALA A 152 5.01 -6.73 3.02
CA ALA A 152 3.82 -7.49 3.43
C ALA A 152 3.60 -8.70 2.51
N ARG A 153 3.79 -8.52 1.20
CA ARG A 153 3.78 -9.59 0.21
C ARG A 153 4.81 -10.67 0.53
N ARG A 154 6.09 -10.32 0.72
CA ARG A 154 7.13 -11.30 1.07
C ARG A 154 6.85 -12.02 2.38
N ALA A 155 6.31 -11.31 3.38
CA ALA A 155 5.90 -11.94 4.62
C ALA A 155 4.77 -12.96 4.39
N ASN A 156 3.79 -12.64 3.54
CA ASN A 156 2.72 -13.58 3.19
C ASN A 156 3.21 -14.76 2.35
N GLU A 157 4.12 -14.54 1.40
CA GLU A 157 4.77 -15.60 0.62
C GLU A 157 5.54 -16.53 1.56
N LYS A 158 6.28 -15.99 2.53
CA LYS A 158 7.02 -16.81 3.49
C LYS A 158 6.10 -17.62 4.41
N LEU A 159 5.02 -17.01 4.88
CA LEU A 159 4.00 -17.71 5.65
C LEU A 159 3.32 -18.79 4.81
N ALA A 160 3.04 -18.51 3.54
CA ALA A 160 2.46 -19.47 2.61
C ALA A 160 3.39 -20.68 2.40
N GLU A 161 4.71 -20.47 2.27
CA GLU A 161 5.69 -21.56 2.22
C GLU A 161 5.66 -22.42 3.49
N ALA A 162 5.52 -21.79 4.65
CA ALA A 162 5.56 -22.48 5.94
C ALA A 162 4.26 -23.22 6.28
N LEU A 163 3.12 -22.67 5.84
CA LEU A 163 1.78 -23.16 6.15
C LEU A 163 1.19 -24.01 5.01
N GLY A 164 1.76 -23.93 3.81
CA GLY A 164 1.28 -24.67 2.65
C GLY A 164 0.23 -23.92 1.82
N PRO A 165 -0.11 -24.47 0.63
CA PRO A 165 -0.85 -23.77 -0.41
C PRO A 165 -2.28 -23.37 -0.01
N ASP A 166 -2.94 -24.16 0.84
CA ASP A 166 -4.31 -23.88 1.30
C ASP A 166 -4.38 -22.62 2.17
N ALA A 167 -3.32 -22.35 2.95
CA ALA A 167 -3.20 -21.13 3.75
C ALA A 167 -2.81 -19.92 2.90
N ALA A 168 -2.08 -20.11 1.79
CA ALA A 168 -1.54 -19.04 0.97
C ALA A 168 -2.61 -18.05 0.47
N ARG A 169 -3.71 -18.59 -0.07
CA ARG A 169 -4.86 -17.79 -0.54
C ARG A 169 -5.44 -16.92 0.57
N CYS A 170 -5.44 -17.43 1.79
CA CYS A 170 -6.00 -16.77 2.97
C CYS A 170 -5.12 -15.65 3.53
N LEU A 171 -3.83 -15.62 3.18
CA LEU A 171 -2.91 -14.60 3.68
C LEU A 171 -2.94 -13.32 2.83
N ALA A 172 -3.43 -13.41 1.58
CA ALA A 172 -3.46 -12.31 0.63
C ALA A 172 -4.72 -11.41 0.74
N GLU A 173 -5.78 -11.90 1.40
CA GLU A 173 -7.08 -11.22 1.46
C GLU A 173 -7.70 -11.33 2.86
N PHE A 174 -8.45 -10.31 3.28
CA PHE A 174 -9.23 -10.37 4.52
C PHE A 174 -10.54 -11.14 4.31
N LYS A 175 -10.48 -12.47 4.48
CA LYS A 175 -11.64 -13.39 4.49
C LYS A 175 -11.71 -14.20 5.79
N PRO A 176 -11.89 -13.54 6.94
CA PRO A 176 -11.74 -14.18 8.25
C PRO A 176 -12.63 -15.39 8.47
N ARG A 177 -13.88 -15.37 7.99
CA ARG A 177 -14.81 -16.50 8.15
C ARG A 177 -14.29 -17.78 7.47
N ASP A 178 -13.77 -17.64 6.26
CA ASP A 178 -13.36 -18.78 5.43
C ASP A 178 -11.94 -19.24 5.80
N CYS A 179 -11.11 -18.32 6.30
CA CYS A 179 -9.68 -18.52 6.48
C CYS A 179 -9.24 -18.78 7.92
N ALA A 180 -10.01 -18.35 8.92
CA ALA A 180 -9.53 -18.36 10.30
C ALA A 180 -9.32 -19.77 10.86
N ARG A 181 -10.22 -20.71 10.58
CA ARG A 181 -10.08 -22.11 11.01
C ARG A 181 -8.92 -22.83 10.32
N PRO A 182 -8.89 -22.95 8.97
CA PRO A 182 -7.84 -23.70 8.29
C PRO A 182 -6.45 -23.14 8.61
N VAL A 183 -6.26 -21.81 8.58
CA VAL A 183 -4.95 -21.21 8.87
C VAL A 183 -4.54 -21.46 10.33
N ALA A 184 -5.47 -21.37 11.29
CA ALA A 184 -5.17 -21.64 12.69
C ALA A 184 -4.82 -23.12 12.95
N GLU A 185 -5.49 -24.06 12.30
CA GLU A 185 -5.17 -25.49 12.38
C GLU A 185 -3.77 -25.77 11.85
N THR A 186 -3.45 -25.23 10.67
CA THR A 186 -2.12 -25.36 10.08
C THR A 186 -1.03 -24.73 10.94
N LEU A 187 -1.26 -23.54 11.50
CA LEU A 187 -0.32 -22.89 12.43
C LEU A 187 -0.05 -23.79 13.64
N ARG A 188 -1.10 -24.34 14.25
CA ARG A 188 -0.97 -25.24 15.41
C ARG A 188 -0.21 -26.50 15.07
N GLU A 189 -0.53 -27.13 13.95
CA GLU A 189 0.13 -28.36 13.54
C GLU A 189 1.63 -28.12 13.28
N ARG A 190 1.93 -27.08 12.50
CA ARG A 190 3.30 -26.73 12.09
C ARG A 190 4.15 -26.31 13.27
N TYR A 191 3.60 -25.49 14.17
CA TYR A 191 4.31 -24.89 15.30
C TYR A 191 3.91 -25.51 16.65
N LYS A 192 3.44 -26.77 16.67
CA LYS A 192 2.98 -27.46 17.90
C LYS A 192 3.98 -27.53 19.05
N LYS A 193 5.28 -27.37 18.75
CA LYS A 193 6.38 -27.38 19.74
C LYS A 193 6.68 -25.98 20.29
N CYS A 194 6.03 -24.95 19.75
CA CYS A 194 6.18 -23.58 20.19
C CYS A 194 5.20 -23.27 21.31
N GLU A 195 5.67 -22.51 22.29
CA GLU A 195 4.81 -22.00 23.38
C GLU A 195 3.77 -21.01 22.85
N VAL A 196 4.14 -20.25 21.80
CA VAL A 196 3.25 -19.37 21.04
C VAL A 196 3.52 -19.56 19.55
N GLU A 197 2.55 -20.13 18.84
CA GLU A 197 2.67 -20.52 17.43
C GLU A 197 2.94 -19.32 16.54
N GLU A 198 2.27 -18.20 16.81
CA GLU A 198 2.39 -16.94 16.06
C GLU A 198 3.80 -16.34 16.17
N VAL A 199 4.46 -16.51 17.32
CA VAL A 199 5.82 -16.00 17.55
C VAL A 199 6.84 -16.79 16.76
N CYS A 200 6.69 -18.11 16.69
CA CYS A 200 7.53 -18.95 15.85
C CYS A 200 7.32 -18.68 14.36
N ALA A 201 6.06 -18.56 13.93
CA ALA A 201 5.74 -18.18 12.55
C ALA A 201 6.34 -16.80 12.21
N ALA A 202 6.24 -15.83 13.12
CA ALA A 202 6.85 -14.52 12.94
C ALA A 202 8.39 -14.60 12.89
N ALA A 203 9.01 -15.43 13.73
CA ALA A 203 10.46 -15.63 13.71
C ALA A 203 10.97 -16.20 12.38
N ASP A 204 10.22 -17.11 11.75
CA ASP A 204 10.55 -17.64 10.42
C ASP A 204 10.45 -16.55 9.33
N VAL A 205 9.50 -15.62 9.46
CA VAL A 205 9.36 -14.47 8.55
C VAL A 205 10.42 -13.39 8.79
N HIS A 206 10.76 -13.11 10.05
CA HIS A 206 11.67 -12.03 10.44
C HIS A 206 13.12 -12.26 10.04
N ARG A 207 13.48 -13.48 9.63
CA ARG A 207 14.78 -13.75 8.98
C ARG A 207 14.96 -12.96 7.69
N GLU A 208 13.86 -12.63 7.02
CA GLU A 208 13.88 -12.06 5.67
C GLU A 208 13.17 -10.70 5.61
N VAL A 209 12.22 -10.43 6.51
CA VAL A 209 11.41 -9.21 6.51
C VAL A 209 11.40 -8.52 7.86
N SER A 210 11.92 -7.28 7.89
CA SER A 210 11.95 -6.45 9.09
C SER A 210 10.55 -6.01 9.55
N PRO A 211 10.23 -6.13 10.86
CA PRO A 211 8.98 -5.63 11.46
C PRO A 211 8.69 -4.16 11.13
N ARG A 212 9.70 -3.28 11.19
CA ARG A 212 9.54 -1.85 10.84
C ARG A 212 9.13 -1.63 9.39
N ARG A 213 9.59 -2.49 8.46
CA ARG A 213 9.23 -2.41 7.04
C ARG A 213 7.80 -2.90 6.80
N LEU A 214 7.32 -3.84 7.61
CA LEU A 214 5.94 -4.31 7.57
C LEU A 214 4.97 -3.19 7.97
N LEU A 215 5.30 -2.40 9.00
CA LEU A 215 4.46 -1.24 9.38
C LEU A 215 4.53 -0.07 8.39
N ALA A 216 5.60 0.02 7.58
CA ALA A 216 5.75 1.02 6.52
C ALA A 216 5.00 0.67 5.22
N ALA A 217 4.40 -0.52 5.15
CA ALA A 217 3.59 -0.93 4.00
C ALA A 217 2.35 -0.03 3.82
N PRO A 218 1.82 0.17 2.59
CA PRO A 218 0.61 0.94 2.40
C PRO A 218 -0.56 0.38 3.20
N ASP A 219 -1.48 1.25 3.63
CA ASP A 219 -2.59 0.90 4.52
C ASP A 219 -3.44 -0.27 4.04
N SER A 220 -3.65 -0.37 2.72
CA SER A 220 -4.43 -1.41 2.05
C SER A 220 -3.67 -2.70 1.78
N ALA A 221 -2.37 -2.76 2.10
CA ALA A 221 -1.62 -4.01 2.06
C ALA A 221 -2.22 -5.01 3.06
N HIS A 222 -2.33 -6.27 2.67
CA HIS A 222 -2.71 -7.34 3.59
C HIS A 222 -1.46 -8.01 4.13
N LEU A 223 -1.36 -8.13 5.45
CA LEU A 223 -0.35 -8.89 6.16
C LEU A 223 -1.05 -9.99 6.95
N ALA A 224 -0.73 -11.25 6.67
CA ALA A 224 -1.40 -12.41 7.23
C ALA A 224 -2.93 -12.29 7.17
N GLY A 225 -3.44 -11.88 6.01
CA GLY A 225 -4.87 -11.69 5.75
C GLY A 225 -5.47 -10.43 6.36
N HIS A 226 -4.73 -9.57 7.08
CA HIS A 226 -5.28 -8.36 7.72
C HIS A 226 -4.70 -7.07 7.12
N PRO A 227 -5.48 -5.97 7.00
CA PRO A 227 -4.95 -4.70 6.53
C PRO A 227 -3.83 -4.15 7.43
N VAL A 228 -2.73 -3.69 6.84
CA VAL A 228 -1.59 -3.11 7.57
C VAL A 228 -2.01 -1.89 8.40
N CYS A 229 -2.99 -1.12 7.91
CA CYS A 229 -3.52 0.03 8.65
C CYS A 229 -3.96 -0.35 10.07
N TRP A 230 -4.60 -1.51 10.25
CA TRP A 230 -5.10 -1.94 11.55
C TRP A 230 -3.97 -2.11 12.55
N LEU A 231 -2.86 -2.68 12.09
CA LEU A 231 -1.66 -2.91 12.89
C LEU A 231 -0.96 -1.60 13.23
N ARG A 232 -0.90 -0.65 12.30
CA ARG A 232 -0.30 0.66 12.56
C ARG A 232 -1.12 1.47 13.56
N ALA A 233 -2.43 1.52 13.39
CA ALA A 233 -3.34 2.20 14.32
C ALA A 233 -3.19 1.63 15.74
N PHE A 234 -3.16 0.30 15.85
CA PHE A 234 -2.94 -0.36 17.13
C PHE A 234 -1.55 -0.09 17.73
N ALA A 235 -0.50 -0.10 16.90
CA ALA A 235 0.86 0.17 17.34
C ALA A 235 1.05 1.58 17.94
N VAL A 236 0.39 2.60 17.36
CA VAL A 236 0.38 3.96 17.91
C VAL A 236 -0.19 3.97 19.32
N ARG A 237 -1.36 3.34 19.52
CA ARG A 237 -2.02 3.30 20.84
C ARG A 237 -1.24 2.51 21.88
N LEU A 238 -0.58 1.42 21.48
CA LEU A 238 0.29 0.67 22.39
C LEU A 238 1.43 1.54 22.95
N VAL A 239 2.04 2.36 22.10
CA VAL A 239 3.11 3.28 22.50
C VAL A 239 2.59 4.41 23.39
N GLU A 240 1.44 4.98 23.05
CA GLU A 240 0.85 6.10 23.78
C GLU A 240 0.27 5.69 25.14
N GLU A 241 -0.47 4.58 25.20
CA GLU A 241 -1.21 4.16 26.38
C GLU A 241 -0.41 3.23 27.31
N ARG A 242 0.75 2.72 26.88
CA ARG A 242 1.57 1.71 27.60
C ARG A 242 0.73 0.54 28.13
N ARG A 243 -0.19 0.07 27.30
CA ARG A 243 -1.28 -0.81 27.71
C ARG A 243 -0.87 -2.27 27.54
N SER A 244 -1.10 -3.08 28.56
CA SER A 244 -0.93 -4.55 28.50
C SER A 244 -2.28 -5.24 28.29
N PHE A 245 -2.30 -6.30 27.50
CA PHE A 245 -3.52 -7.10 27.26
C PHE A 245 -3.42 -8.46 27.95
N LYS A 246 -4.50 -8.86 28.64
CA LYS A 246 -4.55 -10.10 29.43
C LYS A 246 -4.87 -11.32 28.57
N SER A 247 -5.36 -11.11 27.35
CA SER A 247 -5.69 -12.17 26.41
C SER A 247 -5.54 -11.74 24.95
N GLY A 248 -5.39 -12.72 24.07
CA GLY A 248 -5.37 -12.52 22.62
C GLY A 248 -6.64 -11.88 22.07
N ILE A 249 -7.80 -12.24 22.60
CA ILE A 249 -9.07 -11.65 22.15
C ILE A 249 -9.19 -10.18 22.52
N GLU A 250 -8.71 -9.81 23.72
CA GLU A 250 -8.67 -8.41 24.17
C GLU A 250 -7.74 -7.57 23.28
N ALA A 251 -6.58 -8.12 22.93
CA ALA A 251 -5.65 -7.47 22.01
C ALA A 251 -6.25 -7.32 20.60
N TYR A 252 -6.91 -8.36 20.09
CA TYR A 252 -7.56 -8.31 18.78
C TYR A 252 -8.71 -7.29 18.75
N GLU A 253 -9.56 -7.27 19.79
CA GLU A 253 -10.61 -6.26 19.95
C GLU A 253 -10.04 -4.84 20.00
N ALA A 254 -8.95 -4.63 20.73
CA ALA A 254 -8.31 -3.33 20.82
C ALA A 254 -7.73 -2.88 19.47
N MET A 255 -7.12 -3.80 18.70
CA MET A 255 -6.67 -3.53 17.34
C MET A 255 -7.83 -3.15 16.42
N LEU A 256 -8.96 -3.87 16.48
CA LEU A 256 -10.13 -3.55 15.68
C LEU A 256 -10.74 -2.19 16.06
N LYS A 257 -10.77 -1.84 17.35
CA LYS A 257 -11.21 -0.51 17.81
C LYS A 257 -10.31 0.59 17.27
N ALA A 258 -8.99 0.42 17.37
CA ALA A 258 -8.02 1.35 16.80
C ALA A 258 -8.22 1.50 15.28
N ALA A 259 -8.42 0.39 14.57
CA ALA A 259 -8.70 0.42 13.13
C ALA A 259 -10.03 1.13 12.80
N ALA A 260 -11.09 0.89 13.57
CA ALA A 260 -12.38 1.52 13.37
C ALA A 260 -12.35 3.04 13.63
N GLU A 261 -11.42 3.51 14.46
CA GLU A 261 -11.21 4.91 14.78
C GLU A 261 -10.28 5.60 13.76
N ASP A 262 -9.15 4.97 13.42
CA ASP A 262 -8.01 5.67 12.79
C ASP A 262 -7.81 5.32 11.30
N CYS A 263 -8.41 4.24 10.77
CA CYS A 263 -8.20 3.82 9.39
C CYS A 263 -9.12 4.49 8.36
N PRO A 264 -8.69 4.60 7.09
CA PRO A 264 -9.56 5.08 6.00
C PRO A 264 -10.84 4.26 5.87
N ARG A 265 -11.94 4.91 5.45
CA ARG A 265 -13.29 4.33 5.41
C ARG A 265 -13.36 2.90 4.83
N ARG A 266 -12.65 2.62 3.72
CA ARG A 266 -12.62 1.30 3.06
C ARG A 266 -12.05 0.17 3.94
N LEU A 267 -11.17 0.50 4.90
CA LEU A 267 -10.52 -0.45 5.81
C LEU A 267 -11.14 -0.41 7.21
N LYS A 268 -11.84 0.68 7.54
CA LYS A 268 -12.63 0.85 8.76
C LYS A 268 -13.87 -0.04 8.78
N THR A 269 -14.65 -0.07 7.70
CA THR A 269 -15.92 -0.82 7.67
C THR A 269 -15.75 -2.31 8.00
N PRO A 270 -14.77 -3.04 7.43
CA PRO A 270 -14.54 -4.43 7.81
C PRO A 270 -14.12 -4.62 9.29
N ALA A 271 -13.50 -3.61 9.91
CA ALA A 271 -13.13 -3.66 11.34
C ALA A 271 -14.38 -3.49 12.23
N GLU A 272 -15.29 -2.59 11.87
CA GLU A 272 -16.57 -2.37 12.55
C GLU A 272 -17.48 -3.60 12.47
N GLU A 273 -17.58 -4.22 11.29
CA GLU A 273 -18.33 -5.46 11.10
C GLU A 273 -17.79 -6.60 11.98
N GLU A 274 -16.48 -6.70 12.11
CA GLU A 274 -15.85 -7.72 12.94
C GLU A 274 -16.06 -7.45 14.44
N LEU A 275 -16.02 -6.19 14.87
CA LEU A 275 -16.36 -5.80 16.24
C LEU A 275 -17.81 -6.17 16.58
N GLU A 276 -18.74 -5.99 15.65
CA GLU A 276 -20.13 -6.38 15.85
C GLU A 276 -20.26 -7.90 16.03
N ARG A 277 -19.56 -8.68 15.19
CA ARG A 277 -19.55 -10.15 15.32
C ARG A 277 -18.99 -10.60 16.67
N LEU A 278 -17.97 -9.91 17.21
CA LEU A 278 -17.38 -10.25 18.51
C LEU A 278 -18.33 -10.05 19.72
N LYS A 279 -19.45 -9.34 19.54
CA LYS A 279 -20.50 -9.25 20.57
C LYS A 279 -21.32 -10.54 20.68
N ASP A 280 -21.37 -11.34 19.62
CA ASP A 280 -22.04 -12.65 19.65
C ASP A 280 -21.17 -13.66 20.42
N GLY A 281 -21.74 -14.23 21.49
CA GLY A 281 -21.08 -15.23 22.32
C GLY A 281 -20.71 -16.52 21.58
N ALA A 282 -21.50 -16.93 20.57
CA ALA A 282 -21.19 -18.09 19.75
C ALA A 282 -19.96 -17.82 18.87
N TYR A 283 -19.95 -16.67 18.19
CA TYR A 283 -18.81 -16.24 17.38
C TYR A 283 -17.55 -16.06 18.22
N ARG A 284 -17.67 -15.48 19.42
CA ARG A 284 -16.55 -15.30 20.36
C ARG A 284 -15.98 -16.65 20.83
N ASN A 285 -16.84 -17.65 21.05
CA ASN A 285 -16.41 -19.00 21.41
C ASN A 285 -15.73 -19.71 20.23
N GLU A 286 -16.25 -19.58 19.01
CA GLU A 286 -15.60 -20.06 17.78
C GLU A 286 -14.24 -19.38 17.56
N ALA A 287 -14.15 -18.08 17.86
CA ALA A 287 -12.91 -17.32 17.76
C ALA A 287 -11.80 -17.86 18.67
N MET A 288 -12.13 -18.49 19.82
CA MET A 288 -11.12 -19.14 20.67
C MET A 288 -10.34 -20.24 19.94
N TRP A 289 -10.95 -20.89 18.95
CA TRP A 289 -10.32 -21.88 18.09
C TRP A 289 -9.55 -21.26 16.92
N THR A 290 -9.57 -19.94 16.73
CA THR A 290 -8.91 -19.24 15.62
C THR A 290 -8.01 -18.06 16.04
N ILE A 291 -7.80 -17.87 17.35
CA ILE A 291 -6.87 -16.88 17.94
C ILE A 291 -5.50 -16.85 17.23
N PRO A 292 -4.85 -17.99 16.90
CA PRO A 292 -3.56 -17.99 16.21
C PRO A 292 -3.54 -17.16 14.92
N TYR A 293 -4.57 -17.31 14.09
CA TYR A 293 -4.68 -16.55 12.84
C TYR A 293 -4.80 -15.05 13.08
N ARG A 294 -5.56 -14.64 14.11
CA ARG A 294 -5.84 -13.23 14.42
C ARG A 294 -4.66 -12.48 15.03
N LEU A 295 -3.81 -13.19 15.76
CA LEU A 295 -2.64 -12.62 16.39
C LEU A 295 -1.38 -12.72 15.54
N LEU A 296 -1.39 -13.56 14.50
CA LEU A 296 -0.28 -13.66 13.54
C LEU A 296 0.19 -12.31 13.00
N PRO A 297 -0.66 -11.39 12.50
CA PRO A 297 -0.20 -10.08 12.04
C PRO A 297 0.39 -9.20 13.17
N LEU A 298 -0.05 -9.38 14.41
CA LEU A 298 0.53 -8.70 15.57
C LEU A 298 1.92 -9.24 15.90
N ALA A 299 2.08 -10.57 15.93
CA ALA A 299 3.39 -11.19 16.15
C ALA A 299 4.43 -10.72 15.11
N LEU A 300 3.99 -10.48 13.86
CA LEU A 300 4.82 -9.96 12.79
C LEU A 300 5.27 -8.51 12.97
N THR A 301 4.53 -7.69 13.71
CA THR A 301 4.73 -6.22 13.74
C THR A 301 5.09 -5.65 15.11
N LEU A 302 4.68 -6.27 16.21
CA LEU A 302 4.96 -5.80 17.59
C LEU A 302 6.44 -5.53 17.88
N PRO A 303 7.43 -6.31 17.38
CA PRO A 303 8.83 -6.01 17.65
C PRO A 303 9.29 -4.65 17.10
N ALA A 304 8.59 -4.08 16.11
CA ALA A 304 8.90 -2.76 15.57
C ALA A 304 8.79 -1.64 16.62
N ILE A 305 7.91 -1.83 17.61
CA ILE A 305 7.61 -0.88 18.69
C ILE A 305 8.13 -1.36 20.05
N GLY A 306 9.00 -2.39 20.07
CA GLY A 306 9.57 -2.93 21.30
C GLY A 306 8.65 -3.86 22.10
N CYS A 307 7.52 -4.28 21.51
CA CYS A 307 6.56 -5.16 22.16
C CYS A 307 6.70 -6.62 21.70
N ARG A 308 6.13 -7.56 22.45
CA ARG A 308 6.08 -8.99 22.09
C ARG A 308 4.81 -9.69 22.62
N ILE A 309 4.48 -10.83 22.01
CA ILE A 309 3.45 -11.75 22.52
C ILE A 309 4.14 -12.84 23.33
N GLU A 310 3.62 -13.12 24.52
CA GLU A 310 4.06 -14.23 25.38
C GLU A 310 2.89 -15.17 25.67
N GLY A 311 3.21 -16.47 25.72
CA GLY A 311 2.30 -17.51 26.17
C GLY A 311 2.46 -17.68 27.67
N GLN A 312 1.36 -17.85 28.40
CA GLN A 312 1.40 -18.27 29.78
C GLN A 312 0.42 -19.43 29.95
N THR A 313 0.93 -20.61 30.28
CA THR A 313 0.09 -21.75 30.63
C THR A 313 -0.42 -21.57 32.06
N ARG A 314 -1.75 -21.52 32.20
CA ARG A 314 -2.41 -21.47 33.51
C ARG A 314 -2.37 -22.83 34.20
N ARG A 315 -2.64 -22.84 35.51
CA ARG A 315 -2.75 -24.08 36.32
C ARG A 315 -3.83 -25.05 35.81
N ASP A 316 -4.82 -24.56 35.05
CA ASP A 316 -5.88 -25.36 34.41
C ASP A 316 -5.47 -25.91 33.03
N GLY A 317 -4.20 -25.74 32.63
CA GLY A 317 -3.66 -26.21 31.35
C GLY A 317 -3.97 -25.30 30.15
N ARG A 318 -4.72 -24.21 30.33
CA ARG A 318 -5.05 -23.29 29.23
C ARG A 318 -3.91 -22.31 28.99
N THR A 319 -3.51 -22.13 27.74
CA THR A 319 -2.55 -21.10 27.34
C THR A 319 -3.25 -19.76 27.11
N ILE A 320 -2.86 -18.74 27.87
CA ILE A 320 -3.26 -17.35 27.61
C ILE A 320 -2.13 -16.63 26.88
N ARG A 321 -2.49 -15.77 25.92
CA ARG A 321 -1.53 -14.92 25.20
C ARG A 321 -1.58 -13.52 25.77
N ARG A 322 -0.44 -12.97 26.16
CA ARG A 322 -0.30 -11.62 26.70
C ARG A 322 0.62 -10.80 25.83
N ILE A 323 0.32 -9.50 25.71
CA ILE A 323 1.22 -8.55 25.04
C ILE A 323 2.00 -7.78 26.11
N TYR A 324 3.31 -7.74 25.93
CA TYR A 324 4.25 -6.99 26.77
C TYR A 324 4.96 -5.94 25.94
N CYS A 325 4.97 -4.73 26.50
CA CYS A 325 5.69 -3.53 26.12
C CYS A 325 6.18 -2.92 27.46
#